data_AF-A0A248UNB2-F1
#
_entry.id   AF-A0A248UNB2-F1
#
_cell.length_a   1.000
_cell.length_b   1.000
_cell.length_c   1.000
_cell.angle_alpha   90.00
_cell.angle_beta   90.00
_cell.angle_gamma   90.00
#
_symmetry.space_group_name_H-M   'P 1'
#
loop_
_entity.id
_entity.type
_entity.pdbx_description
1 polymer ?
#
loop_
_entity_poly.entity_id
_entity_poly.type
_entity_poly.pdbx_seq_one_letter_code
_entity_poly.pdbx_strand_id
1 'polypeptide(L)'
;MAQNFLVLTADDALPVLRGLASAARLEILKTLHNRGPLNINELAERLGQPQSSVSANISMLEEVGLIQTETRKARKGSQKICKALHEEVMLVFNADADRPSNDWIEVEMPVGLYTGFDVTAPCGMCSDEKIIGYLDNPDTFLNPERMKAGLVWFTRGYIDYQFPNNARIDGKSITELELVLELSSEVPGTSEEWPSDIDVFLNGVKLATWTSPGDFGDQRGKYTPDWWKLHGSQYGVLKSWRVTTAGTFIDGTRMSEVTINDLGLKDHRSIRIRIGVSDTAKNPGGVNIFGREFGNYNQGIKLRVRT
;
A
#
# COMPACT_ATOMS: atom_id res chain seq x y z
N MET A 1 6.48 9.10 17.90
CA MET A 1 7.26 7.90 18.27
C MET A 1 7.14 6.94 17.10
N ALA A 2 8.26 6.45 16.56
CA ALA A 2 8.22 5.56 15.41
C ALA A 2 7.51 4.25 15.82
N GLN A 3 6.32 3.99 15.26
CA GLN A 3 5.64 2.72 15.45
C GLN A 3 6.50 1.62 14.83
N ASN A 4 6.84 0.64 15.66
CA ASN A 4 7.80 -0.40 15.32
C ASN A 4 7.01 -1.68 15.00
N PHE A 5 6.82 -1.98 13.72
CA PHE A 5 6.09 -3.16 13.25
C PHE A 5 7.07 -4.31 13.00
N LEU A 6 6.71 -5.53 13.38
CA LEU A 6 7.41 -6.75 12.97
C LEU A 6 6.65 -7.41 11.82
N VAL A 7 7.27 -7.50 10.65
CA VAL A 7 6.70 -8.19 9.48
C VAL A 7 7.34 -9.58 9.39
N LEU A 8 6.50 -10.62 9.31
CA LEU A 8 6.90 -12.02 9.20
C LEU A 8 6.40 -12.60 7.87
N THR A 9 7.17 -13.49 7.27
CA THR A 9 6.77 -14.31 6.13
C THR A 9 6.44 -15.73 6.58
N ALA A 10 5.89 -16.56 5.69
CA ALA A 10 5.61 -17.96 6.02
C ALA A 10 6.86 -18.74 6.48
N ASP A 11 8.06 -18.35 6.02
CA ASP A 11 9.31 -19.08 6.27
C ASP A 11 9.91 -18.80 7.66
N ASP A 12 9.77 -17.56 8.15
CA ASP A 12 10.34 -17.12 9.43
C ASP A 12 9.29 -16.90 10.53
N ALA A 13 8.01 -17.02 10.22
CA ALA A 13 6.94 -16.83 11.19
C ALA A 13 6.86 -17.92 12.26
N LEU A 14 7.23 -19.16 11.95
CA LEU A 14 6.97 -20.30 12.82
C LEU A 14 7.57 -20.16 14.23
N PRO A 15 8.84 -19.75 14.42
CA PRO A 15 9.41 -19.47 15.74
C PRO A 15 8.65 -18.37 16.49
N VAL A 16 8.32 -17.26 15.82
CA VAL A 16 7.65 -16.11 16.45
C VAL A 16 6.21 -16.46 16.83
N LEU A 17 5.47 -17.17 15.97
CA LEU A 17 4.13 -17.68 16.26
C LEU A 17 4.14 -18.67 17.43
N ARG A 18 5.13 -19.56 17.50
CA ARG A 18 5.33 -20.43 18.67
C ARG A 18 5.68 -19.62 19.91
N GLY A 19 6.38 -18.50 19.77
CA GLY A 19 6.62 -17.51 20.82
C GLY A 19 5.35 -16.81 21.31
N LEU A 20 4.39 -16.57 20.42
CA LEU A 20 3.13 -15.88 20.74
C LEU A 20 2.02 -16.82 21.22
N ALA A 21 2.06 -18.10 20.85
CA ALA A 21 1.04 -19.11 21.19
C ALA A 21 1.07 -19.53 22.69
N SER A 22 0.93 -18.57 23.60
CA SER A 22 0.74 -18.78 25.05
C SER A 22 0.04 -17.58 25.67
N ALA A 23 -1.04 -17.83 26.39
CA ALA A 23 -1.79 -16.79 27.10
C ALA A 23 -0.90 -15.98 28.06
N ALA A 24 0.04 -16.64 28.76
CA ALA A 24 0.96 -15.96 29.67
C ALA A 24 1.89 -14.97 28.94
N ARG A 25 2.39 -15.33 27.75
CA ARG A 25 3.27 -14.46 26.95
C ARG A 25 2.53 -13.28 26.35
N LEU A 26 1.29 -13.49 25.90
CA LEU A 26 0.42 -12.41 25.41
C LEU A 26 0.10 -11.40 26.50
N GLU A 27 -0.20 -11.85 27.73
CA GLU A 27 -0.46 -10.94 28.85
C GLU A 27 0.79 -10.18 29.31
N ILE A 28 1.98 -10.79 29.23
CA ILE A 28 3.26 -10.08 29.43
C ILE A 28 3.42 -8.94 28.42
N LEU A 29 3.28 -9.22 27.11
CA LEU A 29 3.40 -8.22 26.05
C LEU A 29 2.38 -7.08 26.23
N LYS A 30 1.12 -7.42 26.46
CA LYS A 30 0.04 -6.46 26.73
C LYS A 30 0.35 -5.56 27.94
N THR A 31 0.89 -6.14 29.02
CA THR A 31 1.27 -5.37 30.21
C THR A 31 2.40 -4.39 29.91
N LEU A 32 3.41 -4.82 29.15
CA LEU A 32 4.55 -3.99 28.77
C LEU A 32 4.14 -2.85 27.80
N HIS A 33 3.21 -3.08 26.87
CA HIS A 33 2.67 -2.01 26.03
C HIS A 33 1.87 -0.98 26.82
N ASN A 34 1.02 -1.43 27.75
CA ASN A 34 0.15 -0.54 28.52
C ASN A 34 0.88 0.27 29.60
N ARG A 35 1.99 -0.25 30.13
CA ARG A 35 2.68 0.33 31.30
C ARG A 35 4.11 0.79 31.02
N GLY A 36 4.66 0.46 29.85
CA GLY A 36 6.06 0.68 29.53
C GLY A 36 6.99 -0.40 30.13
N PRO A 37 8.31 -0.15 30.10
CA PRO A 37 9.29 -1.12 30.58
C PRO A 37 9.15 -1.46 32.07
N LEU A 38 9.13 -2.75 32.40
CA LEU A 38 8.97 -3.25 33.78
C LEU A 38 10.04 -4.30 34.09
N ASN A 39 10.34 -4.49 35.37
CA ASN A 39 11.21 -5.58 35.81
C ASN A 39 10.44 -6.90 36.01
N ILE A 40 11.15 -8.01 36.12
CA ILE A 40 10.56 -9.36 36.25
C ILE A 40 9.67 -9.49 37.51
N ASN A 41 10.05 -8.85 38.61
CA ASN A 41 9.27 -8.92 39.86
C ASN A 41 7.94 -8.18 39.73
N GLU A 42 7.95 -7.00 39.11
CA GLU A 42 6.75 -6.22 38.83
C GLU A 42 5.80 -6.96 37.89
N LEU A 43 6.34 -7.66 36.88
CA LEU A 43 5.54 -8.50 35.99
C LEU A 43 4.93 -9.70 36.74
N ALA A 44 5.70 -10.38 37.59
CA ALA A 44 5.25 -11.51 38.39
C ALA A 44 4.10 -11.13 39.35
N GLU A 45 4.25 -10.01 40.05
CA GLU A 45 3.23 -9.49 40.96
C GLU A 45 1.94 -9.13 40.22
N ARG A 46 2.04 -8.43 39.08
CA ARG A 46 0.88 -7.98 38.30
C ARG A 46 0.12 -9.11 37.64
N LEU A 47 0.84 -10.10 37.13
CA LEU A 47 0.25 -11.25 36.44
C LEU A 47 -0.19 -12.35 37.40
N GLY A 48 0.15 -12.24 38.69
CA GLY A 48 -0.14 -13.28 39.69
C GLY A 48 0.58 -14.60 39.40
N GLN A 49 1.76 -14.53 38.77
CA GLN A 49 2.51 -15.70 38.31
C GLN A 49 3.85 -15.83 39.06
N PRO A 50 4.36 -17.07 39.27
CA PRO A 50 5.67 -17.26 39.86
C PRO A 50 6.77 -16.56 39.07
N GLN A 51 7.73 -15.93 39.76
CA GLN A 51 8.83 -15.20 39.14
C GLN A 51 9.64 -16.09 38.17
N SER A 52 9.84 -17.37 38.51
CA SER A 52 10.51 -18.34 37.64
C SER A 52 9.75 -18.58 36.33
N SER A 53 8.42 -18.67 36.39
CA SER A 53 7.56 -18.81 35.23
C SER A 53 7.58 -17.56 34.34
N VAL A 54 7.52 -16.37 34.93
CA VAL A 54 7.63 -15.10 34.18
C VAL A 54 8.99 -14.96 33.52
N SER A 55 10.07 -15.30 34.25
CA SER A 55 11.43 -15.28 33.70
C SER A 55 11.58 -16.21 32.50
N ALA A 56 11.05 -17.44 32.55
CA ALA A 56 11.11 -18.38 31.44
C ALA A 56 10.34 -17.87 30.20
N ASN A 57 9.16 -17.27 30.41
CA ASN A 57 8.37 -16.68 29.32
C ASN A 57 9.06 -15.46 28.70
N ILE A 58 9.72 -14.62 29.50
CA ILE A 58 10.51 -13.49 29.01
C ILE A 58 11.68 -13.98 28.17
N SER A 59 12.41 -15.01 28.61
CA SER A 59 13.50 -15.59 27.82
C SER A 59 13.01 -16.10 26.46
N MET A 60 11.88 -16.81 26.42
CA MET A 60 11.28 -17.26 25.16
C MET A 60 10.85 -16.11 24.24
N LEU A 61 10.34 -15.02 24.80
CA LEU A 61 9.96 -13.83 24.02
C LEU A 61 11.17 -13.01 23.55
N GLU A 62 12.25 -13.03 24.32
CA GLU A 62 13.54 -12.42 23.97
C GLU A 62 14.24 -13.19 22.84
N GLU A 63 14.21 -14.53 22.86
CA GLU A 63 14.76 -15.39 21.81
C GLU A 63 14.14 -15.14 20.43
N VAL A 64 12.84 -14.80 20.38
CA VAL A 64 12.12 -14.49 19.13
C VAL A 64 12.06 -12.99 18.82
N GLY A 65 12.79 -12.15 19.57
CA GLY A 65 12.91 -10.72 19.30
C GLY A 65 11.68 -9.87 19.62
N LEU A 66 10.74 -10.37 20.42
CA LEU A 66 9.53 -9.61 20.80
C LEU A 66 9.75 -8.73 22.04
N ILE A 67 10.71 -9.10 22.89
CA ILE A 67 11.12 -8.35 24.08
C ILE A 67 12.63 -8.14 24.05
N GLN A 68 13.05 -6.96 24.50
CA GLN A 68 14.44 -6.70 24.86
C GLN A 68 14.58 -6.64 26.38
N THR A 69 15.62 -7.28 26.92
CA THR A 69 16.00 -7.09 28.33
C THR A 69 17.29 -6.30 28.49
N GLU A 70 17.31 -5.39 29.47
CA GLU A 70 18.49 -4.62 29.86
C GLU A 70 18.79 -4.87 31.34
N THR A 71 20.04 -5.20 31.68
CA THR A 71 20.43 -5.39 33.08
C THR A 71 20.82 -4.04 33.70
N ARG A 72 20.06 -3.61 34.72
CA ARG A 72 20.34 -2.39 35.48
C ARG A 72 20.70 -2.70 36.94
N LYS A 73 21.52 -1.84 37.56
CA LYS A 73 21.78 -1.92 39.00
C LYS A 73 20.51 -1.57 39.78
N ALA A 74 20.16 -2.39 40.77
CA ALA A 74 19.04 -2.17 41.68
C ALA A 74 19.55 -1.84 43.10
N ARG A 75 18.64 -1.43 44.01
CA ARG A 75 18.98 -1.20 45.44
C ARG A 75 19.61 -2.43 46.11
N LYS A 76 19.29 -3.64 45.64
CA LYS A 76 19.96 -4.90 46.01
C LYS A 76 20.17 -5.74 44.73
N GLY A 77 21.42 -5.92 44.31
CA GLY A 77 21.77 -6.72 43.14
C GLY A 77 21.52 -6.04 41.80
N SER A 78 21.31 -6.85 40.76
CA SER A 78 20.96 -6.42 39.41
C SER A 78 19.52 -6.82 39.09
N GLN A 79 18.86 -6.05 38.22
CA GLN A 79 17.51 -6.33 37.74
C GLN A 79 17.49 -6.32 36.21
N LYS A 80 16.71 -7.21 35.61
CA LYS A 80 16.40 -7.16 34.18
C LYS A 80 15.16 -6.29 33.96
N ILE A 81 15.33 -5.19 33.25
CA ILE A 81 14.24 -4.37 32.74
C ILE A 81 13.82 -4.92 31.39
N CYS A 82 12.55 -5.23 31.22
CA CYS A 82 11.98 -5.85 30.03
C CYS A 82 11.17 -4.80 29.28
N LYS A 83 11.36 -4.71 27.96
CA LYS A 83 10.66 -3.77 27.09
C LYS A 83 10.13 -4.52 25.87
N ALA A 84 8.84 -4.34 25.56
CA ALA A 84 8.28 -4.83 24.30
C ALA A 84 8.83 -4.02 23.13
N LEU A 85 9.25 -4.72 22.06
CA LEU A 85 9.95 -4.10 20.93
C LEU A 85 9.03 -3.67 19.79
N HIS A 86 7.90 -4.34 19.62
CA HIS A 86 7.01 -4.19 18.47
C HIS A 86 5.57 -4.02 18.93
N GLU A 87 4.87 -3.00 18.42
CA GLU A 87 3.45 -2.76 18.74
C GLU A 87 2.53 -3.69 17.97
N GLU A 88 2.96 -4.13 16.80
CA GLU A 88 2.21 -5.00 15.91
C GLU A 88 3.12 -6.06 15.29
N VAL A 89 2.55 -7.25 15.10
CA VAL A 89 3.17 -8.37 14.38
C VAL A 89 2.26 -8.73 13.20
N MET A 90 2.74 -8.48 11.98
CA MET A 90 2.01 -8.77 10.75
C MET A 90 2.58 -10.04 10.11
N LEU A 91 1.74 -11.05 9.96
CA LEU A 91 2.05 -12.24 9.18
C LEU A 91 1.57 -12.05 7.74
N VAL A 92 2.51 -12.02 6.81
CA VAL A 92 2.24 -11.86 5.39
C VAL A 92 2.45 -13.20 4.71
N PHE A 93 1.37 -13.73 4.12
CA PHE A 93 1.39 -14.98 3.35
C PHE A 93 1.75 -14.77 1.87
N ASN A 94 2.26 -13.59 1.50
CA ASN A 94 2.71 -13.32 0.14
C ASN A 94 3.98 -14.12 -0.14
N ALA A 95 3.81 -15.08 -1.05
CA ALA A 95 4.80 -16.01 -1.53
C ALA A 95 5.98 -15.30 -2.22
N ASP A 96 7.08 -15.14 -1.49
CA ASP A 96 8.39 -14.81 -2.07
C ASP A 96 9.48 -15.75 -1.53
N ALA A 97 9.15 -17.04 -1.35
CA ALA A 97 10.12 -18.08 -0.97
C ALA A 97 9.91 -19.43 -1.68
N ASP A 98 9.53 -19.36 -2.95
CA ASP A 98 9.82 -20.42 -3.93
C ASP A 98 9.82 -19.79 -5.33
N ARG A 99 10.79 -18.91 -5.61
CA ARG A 99 11.09 -18.53 -6.99
C ARG A 99 12.06 -19.56 -7.57
N PRO A 100 11.53 -20.41 -8.46
CA PRO A 100 12.03 -20.32 -9.82
C PRO A 100 10.87 -20.23 -10.84
N SER A 101 10.50 -19.01 -11.26
CA SER A 101 10.27 -18.65 -12.68
C SER A 101 10.09 -17.11 -12.75
N ASN A 102 10.88 -16.32 -13.48
CA ASN A 102 10.91 -16.16 -14.94
C ASN A 102 9.55 -15.99 -15.66
N ASP A 103 8.40 -16.00 -14.97
CA ASP A 103 7.08 -15.90 -15.61
C ASP A 103 6.37 -14.57 -15.39
N TRP A 104 6.73 -13.81 -14.35
CA TRP A 104 6.18 -12.46 -14.13
C TRP A 104 7.19 -11.39 -14.52
N ILE A 105 6.79 -10.54 -15.47
CA ILE A 105 7.51 -9.32 -15.81
C ILE A 105 6.80 -8.16 -15.13
N GLU A 106 7.50 -7.45 -14.25
CA GLU A 106 6.98 -6.27 -13.55
C GLU A 106 7.61 -4.99 -14.10
N VAL A 107 6.79 -3.96 -14.32
CA VAL A 107 7.22 -2.61 -14.66
C VAL A 107 6.48 -1.62 -13.77
N GLU A 108 7.22 -0.69 -13.19
CA GLU A 108 6.66 0.41 -12.39
C GLU A 108 6.70 1.72 -13.20
N MET A 109 5.58 2.44 -13.23
CA MET A 109 5.42 3.72 -13.91
C MET A 109 5.21 4.84 -12.89
N PRO A 110 6.04 5.90 -12.88
CA PRO A 110 5.79 7.10 -12.10
C PRO A 110 4.45 7.74 -12.46
N VAL A 111 3.72 8.27 -11.47
CA VAL A 111 2.36 8.80 -11.68
C VAL A 111 2.32 10.02 -12.61
N GLY A 112 3.39 10.80 -12.68
CA GLY A 112 3.50 11.92 -13.62
C GLY A 112 4.08 11.57 -14.99
N LEU A 113 4.47 10.31 -15.24
CA LEU A 113 4.99 9.85 -16.54
C LEU A 113 3.87 9.35 -17.46
N TYR A 114 2.82 10.15 -17.61
CA TYR A 114 1.74 9.87 -18.56
C TYR A 114 2.10 10.31 -19.98
N THR A 115 1.45 9.69 -20.96
CA THR A 115 1.63 9.95 -22.39
C THR A 115 0.48 10.71 -23.02
N GLY A 116 -0.67 10.77 -22.34
CA GLY A 116 -1.83 11.55 -22.76
C GLY A 116 -2.71 11.89 -21.56
N PHE A 117 -3.45 12.98 -21.66
CA PHE A 117 -4.42 13.38 -20.66
C PHE A 117 -5.47 14.28 -21.31
N ASP A 118 -6.65 14.30 -20.70
CA ASP A 118 -7.68 15.31 -20.91
C ASP A 118 -8.40 15.42 -19.56
N VAL A 119 -8.18 16.51 -18.83
CA VAL A 119 -8.62 16.64 -17.42
C VAL A 119 -9.30 17.96 -17.20
N THR A 120 -10.27 17.98 -16.28
CA THR A 120 -10.94 19.21 -15.85
C THR A 120 -10.60 19.56 -14.41
N ALA A 121 -10.64 20.85 -14.09
CA ALA A 121 -10.54 21.34 -12.73
C ALA A 121 -11.75 20.88 -11.86
N PRO A 122 -11.61 20.81 -10.52
CA PRO A 122 -10.35 20.84 -9.76
C PRO A 122 -9.30 19.81 -10.21
N CYS A 123 -8.04 20.22 -10.29
CA CYS A 123 -6.96 19.34 -10.78
C CYS A 123 -5.57 19.85 -10.40
N GLY A 124 -4.60 18.95 -10.35
CA GLY A 124 -3.21 19.33 -10.13
C GLY A 124 -2.29 18.14 -9.88
N MET A 125 -1.06 18.47 -9.47
CA MET A 125 -0.08 17.50 -9.02
C MET A 125 0.94 18.13 -8.09
N CYS A 126 1.61 17.31 -7.29
CA CYS A 126 2.71 17.75 -6.45
C CYS A 126 3.81 16.68 -6.35
N SER A 127 5.04 17.15 -6.13
CA SER A 127 6.16 16.31 -5.71
C SER A 127 6.20 16.22 -4.19
N ASP A 128 7.13 15.44 -3.67
CA ASP A 128 7.49 15.37 -2.26
C ASP A 128 7.94 16.71 -1.64
N GLU A 129 8.25 17.71 -2.46
CA GLU A 129 8.78 19.01 -2.03
C GLU A 129 7.78 20.17 -2.18
N LYS A 130 6.92 20.15 -3.20
CA LYS A 130 6.07 21.30 -3.57
C LYS A 130 4.93 20.93 -4.53
N ILE A 131 3.96 21.84 -4.65
CA ILE A 131 3.05 21.89 -5.79
C ILE A 131 3.84 22.09 -7.09
N ILE A 132 3.47 21.34 -8.12
CA ILE A 132 4.01 21.51 -9.48
C ILE A 132 3.01 22.35 -10.28
N GLY A 133 3.48 23.45 -10.86
CA GLY A 133 2.65 24.33 -11.69
C GLY A 133 1.59 25.10 -10.91
N TYR A 134 0.40 25.23 -11.49
CA TYR A 134 -0.73 25.98 -10.95
C TYR A 134 -1.89 25.04 -10.61
N LEU A 135 -2.48 25.23 -9.42
CA LEU A 135 -3.67 24.51 -8.99
C LEU A 135 -4.85 24.85 -9.90
N ASP A 136 -5.69 23.85 -10.16
CA ASP A 136 -6.94 23.94 -10.91
C ASP A 136 -6.77 24.46 -12.34
N ASN A 137 -5.58 24.28 -12.92
CA ASN A 137 -5.28 24.56 -14.31
C ASN A 137 -4.83 23.28 -15.03
N PRO A 138 -5.61 22.76 -16.00
CA PRO A 138 -5.23 21.59 -16.80
C PRO A 138 -3.88 21.73 -17.52
N ASP A 139 -3.47 22.95 -17.88
CA ASP A 139 -2.17 23.20 -18.54
C ASP A 139 -0.97 22.82 -17.65
N THR A 140 -1.17 22.71 -16.34
CA THR A 140 -0.16 22.20 -15.40
C THR A 140 0.31 20.79 -15.77
N PHE A 141 -0.52 19.99 -16.44
CA PHE A 141 -0.16 18.64 -16.90
C PHE A 141 0.84 18.65 -18.08
N LEU A 142 1.14 19.82 -18.66
CA LEU A 142 2.24 19.97 -19.60
C LEU A 142 3.58 20.25 -18.92
N ASN A 143 3.59 20.57 -17.62
CA ASN A 143 4.79 20.98 -16.90
C ASN A 143 5.85 19.87 -16.89
N PRO A 144 7.11 20.14 -17.29
CA PRO A 144 8.19 19.14 -17.26
C PRO A 144 8.49 18.57 -15.87
N GLU A 145 8.26 19.35 -14.80
CA GLU A 145 8.45 18.89 -13.43
C GLU A 145 7.47 17.77 -13.04
N ARG A 146 6.44 17.47 -13.85
CA ARG A 146 5.54 16.32 -13.64
C ARG A 146 6.28 15.00 -13.43
N MET A 147 7.50 14.86 -13.97
CA MET A 147 8.36 13.69 -13.76
C MET A 147 8.66 13.40 -12.29
N LYS A 148 8.53 14.41 -11.41
CA LYS A 148 8.72 14.31 -9.96
C LYS A 148 7.41 14.16 -9.18
N ALA A 149 6.27 14.09 -9.86
CA ALA A 149 4.98 14.02 -9.17
C ALA A 149 4.90 12.72 -8.34
N GLY A 150 4.56 12.89 -7.06
CA GLY A 150 4.18 11.81 -6.15
C GLY A 150 2.67 11.70 -5.99
N LEU A 151 1.91 12.76 -6.29
CA LEU A 151 0.45 12.77 -6.29
C LEU A 151 -0.04 13.54 -7.52
N VAL A 152 -1.05 12.98 -8.21
CA VAL A 152 -1.76 13.60 -9.33
C VAL A 152 -3.26 13.48 -9.09
N TRP A 153 -4.01 14.53 -9.38
CA TRP A 153 -5.46 14.51 -9.16
C TRP A 153 -6.24 15.33 -10.19
N PHE A 154 -7.49 14.94 -10.41
CA PHE A 154 -8.43 15.64 -11.28
C PHE A 154 -9.88 15.20 -11.02
N THR A 155 -10.85 16.07 -11.31
CA THR A 155 -12.26 15.77 -11.06
C THR A 155 -12.93 14.97 -12.19
N ARG A 156 -12.66 15.28 -13.46
CA ARG A 156 -13.18 14.53 -14.63
C ARG A 156 -12.13 14.41 -15.72
N GLY A 157 -12.37 13.45 -16.61
CA GLY A 157 -11.51 13.18 -17.75
C GLY A 157 -10.63 11.95 -17.50
N TYR A 158 -9.41 11.95 -18.01
CA TYR A 158 -8.52 10.79 -17.92
C TYR A 158 -7.03 11.14 -18.01
N ILE A 159 -6.22 10.17 -17.60
CA ILE A 159 -4.79 10.10 -17.85
C ILE A 159 -4.44 8.74 -18.48
N ASP A 160 -3.62 8.77 -19.53
CA ASP A 160 -3.10 7.61 -20.24
C ASP A 160 -1.64 7.34 -19.88
N TYR A 161 -1.33 6.09 -19.55
CA TYR A 161 0.01 5.58 -19.30
C TYR A 161 0.37 4.52 -20.35
N GLN A 162 1.65 4.45 -20.71
CA GLN A 162 2.12 3.52 -21.73
C GLN A 162 3.26 2.66 -21.17
N PHE A 163 2.95 1.39 -20.91
CA PHE A 163 3.91 0.40 -20.45
C PHE A 163 4.53 -0.36 -21.62
N PRO A 164 5.80 -0.79 -21.51
CA PRO A 164 6.40 -1.65 -22.52
C PRO A 164 5.76 -3.04 -22.49
N ASN A 165 5.52 -3.62 -23.66
CA ASN A 165 5.03 -5.01 -23.77
C ASN A 165 6.22 -5.98 -23.88
N ASN A 166 6.96 -6.14 -22.79
CA ASN A 166 8.17 -6.96 -22.77
C ASN A 166 7.89 -8.44 -23.07
N ALA A 167 6.74 -8.97 -22.64
CA ALA A 167 6.32 -10.34 -22.93
C ALA A 167 6.24 -10.65 -24.44
N ARG A 168 5.81 -9.66 -25.25
CA ARG A 168 5.80 -9.78 -26.72
C ARG A 168 7.21 -9.82 -27.30
N ILE A 169 8.16 -9.06 -26.74
CA ILE A 169 9.55 -9.04 -27.21
C ILE A 169 10.18 -10.43 -27.06
N ASP A 170 9.82 -11.14 -25.98
CA ASP A 170 10.30 -12.50 -25.70
C ASP A 170 9.50 -13.61 -26.41
N GLY A 171 8.49 -13.25 -27.21
CA GLY A 171 7.66 -14.20 -27.96
C GLY A 171 6.74 -15.07 -27.10
N LYS A 172 6.55 -14.73 -25.82
CA LYS A 172 5.71 -15.50 -24.90
C LYS A 172 4.25 -15.07 -24.93
N SER A 173 3.34 -16.00 -24.67
CA SER A 173 1.91 -15.72 -24.59
C SER A 173 1.53 -15.20 -23.21
N ILE A 174 0.96 -14.01 -23.14
CA ILE A 174 0.47 -13.46 -21.86
C ILE A 174 -0.77 -14.26 -21.43
N THR A 175 -0.70 -14.83 -20.22
CA THR A 175 -1.83 -15.57 -19.60
C THR A 175 -2.58 -14.72 -18.58
N GLU A 176 -1.91 -13.73 -18.02
CA GLU A 176 -2.43 -12.91 -16.93
C GLU A 176 -1.78 -11.53 -16.91
N LEU A 177 -2.54 -10.52 -16.50
CA LEU A 177 -2.06 -9.16 -16.30
C LEU A 177 -2.63 -8.62 -15.00
N GLU A 178 -1.80 -7.94 -14.21
CA GLU A 178 -2.20 -7.30 -12.96
C GLU A 178 -1.74 -5.83 -12.96
N LEU A 179 -2.67 -4.90 -12.80
CA LEU A 179 -2.41 -3.48 -12.61
C LEU A 179 -2.64 -3.14 -11.13
N VAL A 180 -1.61 -2.61 -10.46
CA VAL A 180 -1.61 -2.30 -9.03
C VAL A 180 -1.20 -0.85 -8.80
N LEU A 181 -2.01 -0.10 -8.06
CA LEU A 181 -1.74 1.30 -7.73
C LEU A 181 -2.58 1.74 -6.52
N GLU A 182 -2.17 2.82 -5.88
CA GLU A 182 -2.89 3.48 -4.80
C GLU A 182 -3.71 4.65 -5.35
N LEU A 183 -5.00 4.69 -5.05
CA LEU A 183 -5.90 5.75 -5.50
C LEU A 183 -7.09 5.97 -4.54
N SER A 184 -7.71 7.14 -4.63
CA SER A 184 -8.94 7.50 -3.89
C SER A 184 -9.81 8.42 -4.75
N SER A 185 -10.97 8.85 -4.22
CA SER A 185 -11.69 9.97 -4.83
C SER A 185 -10.98 11.29 -4.48
N GLU A 186 -11.42 12.38 -5.10
CA GLU A 186 -10.87 13.72 -4.95
C GLU A 186 -11.98 14.73 -4.63
N VAL A 187 -11.76 15.51 -3.58
CA VAL A 187 -12.58 16.68 -3.27
C VAL A 187 -11.68 17.78 -2.73
N PRO A 188 -11.96 19.06 -3.03
CA PRO A 188 -11.30 20.16 -2.34
C PRO A 188 -11.45 20.03 -0.83
N GLY A 189 -10.32 19.90 -0.12
CA GLY A 189 -10.36 19.43 1.26
C GLY A 189 -10.09 17.93 1.32
N THR A 190 -10.89 17.23 2.11
CA THR A 190 -11.04 15.78 2.12
C THR A 190 -12.44 15.43 2.64
N SER A 191 -12.98 14.27 2.26
CA SER A 191 -14.27 13.78 2.73
C SER A 191 -14.33 12.26 2.60
N GLU A 192 -14.47 11.57 3.74
CA GLU A 192 -14.61 10.11 3.76
C GLU A 192 -15.86 9.60 3.04
N GLU A 193 -16.89 10.45 2.90
CA GLU A 193 -18.12 10.17 2.18
C GLU A 193 -18.17 11.00 0.88
N TRP A 194 -17.36 10.62 -0.10
CA TRP A 194 -17.31 11.29 -1.40
C TRP A 194 -17.07 10.27 -2.51
N PRO A 195 -18.09 9.51 -2.93
CA PRO A 195 -17.88 8.40 -3.82
C PRO A 195 -17.43 8.86 -5.21
N SER A 196 -16.55 8.10 -5.84
CA SER A 196 -16.12 8.34 -7.22
C SER A 196 -16.04 7.07 -8.04
N ASP A 197 -16.72 7.04 -9.19
CA ASP A 197 -16.68 5.96 -10.16
C ASP A 197 -15.45 6.13 -11.07
N ILE A 198 -14.41 5.37 -10.76
CA ILE A 198 -13.11 5.43 -11.44
C ILE A 198 -13.02 4.27 -12.42
N ASP A 199 -12.91 4.60 -13.70
CA ASP A 199 -12.82 3.65 -14.80
C ASP A 199 -11.36 3.35 -15.15
N VAL A 200 -11.05 2.06 -15.28
CA VAL A 200 -9.76 1.60 -15.80
C VAL A 200 -9.96 0.93 -17.16
N PHE A 201 -9.17 1.34 -18.14
CA PHE A 201 -9.13 0.74 -19.46
C PHE A 201 -7.74 0.22 -19.78
N LEU A 202 -7.69 -0.83 -20.61
CA LEU A 202 -6.46 -1.37 -21.16
C LEU A 202 -6.59 -1.49 -22.68
N ASN A 203 -5.67 -0.89 -23.41
CA ASN A 203 -5.69 -0.81 -24.88
C ASN A 203 -7.02 -0.31 -25.47
N GLY A 204 -7.73 0.55 -24.73
CA GLY A 204 -9.04 1.09 -25.12
C GLY A 204 -10.23 0.22 -24.73
N VAL A 205 -10.02 -0.96 -24.15
CA VAL A 205 -11.06 -1.83 -23.62
C VAL A 205 -11.29 -1.52 -22.15
N LYS A 206 -12.53 -1.21 -21.75
CA LYS A 206 -12.88 -0.97 -20.35
C LYS A 206 -12.75 -2.26 -19.55
N LEU A 207 -11.88 -2.27 -18.55
CA LEU A 207 -11.69 -3.42 -17.68
C LEU A 207 -12.82 -3.49 -16.65
N ALA A 208 -12.96 -2.43 -15.85
CA ALA A 208 -13.97 -2.31 -14.81
C ALA A 208 -14.05 -0.87 -14.29
N THR A 209 -15.15 -0.57 -13.60
CA THR A 209 -15.31 0.62 -12.75
C THR A 209 -15.09 0.22 -11.31
N TRP A 210 -14.27 0.98 -10.58
CA TRP A 210 -14.20 0.90 -9.12
C TRP A 210 -14.81 2.16 -8.52
N THR A 211 -15.78 2.01 -7.62
CA THR A 211 -16.30 3.13 -6.86
C THR A 211 -15.47 3.30 -5.59
N SER A 212 -14.61 4.32 -5.56
CA SER A 212 -13.94 4.77 -4.33
C SER A 212 -14.99 5.26 -3.34
N PRO A 213 -14.88 4.98 -2.03
CA PRO A 213 -15.83 5.47 -1.04
C PRO A 213 -15.63 6.96 -0.70
N GLY A 214 -14.40 7.47 -0.77
CA GLY A 214 -14.06 8.81 -0.29
C GLY A 214 -12.60 9.23 -0.54
N ASP A 215 -12.31 10.44 -0.07
CA ASP A 215 -11.02 11.11 -0.10
C ASP A 215 -10.48 11.23 1.34
N PHE A 216 -9.33 10.63 1.59
CA PHE A 216 -8.84 10.38 2.95
C PHE A 216 -7.81 11.42 3.37
N GLY A 217 -8.11 12.18 4.42
CA GLY A 217 -7.18 13.13 5.06
C GLY A 217 -7.36 13.27 6.56
N ASP A 218 -8.07 12.33 7.17
CA ASP A 218 -8.26 12.17 8.61
C ASP A 218 -6.92 11.96 9.34
N GLN A 219 -5.97 11.30 8.67
CA GLN A 219 -4.61 11.09 9.16
C GLN A 219 -3.58 11.31 8.05
N ARG A 220 -2.35 11.62 8.46
CA ARG A 220 -1.22 11.75 7.53
C ARG A 220 -0.88 10.39 6.92
N GLY A 221 -0.77 10.34 5.60
CA GLY A 221 -0.30 9.15 4.88
C GLY A 221 1.15 8.85 5.24
N LYS A 222 1.52 7.56 5.25
CA LYS A 222 2.84 7.10 5.71
C LYS A 222 4.02 7.79 5.02
N TYR A 223 3.90 8.03 3.72
CA TYR A 223 4.93 8.68 2.90
C TYR A 223 4.57 10.12 2.53
N THR A 224 3.37 10.57 2.88
CA THR A 224 2.88 11.90 2.51
C THR A 224 3.66 13.00 3.24
N PRO A 225 4.32 13.93 2.53
CA PRO A 225 5.24 14.91 3.11
C PRO A 225 4.57 15.89 4.07
N ASP A 226 5.32 16.36 5.07
CA ASP A 226 4.81 17.27 6.11
C ASP A 226 4.28 18.61 5.56
N TRP A 227 4.86 19.12 4.45
CA TRP A 227 4.41 20.37 3.84
C TRP A 227 3.01 20.24 3.22
N TRP A 228 2.63 19.02 2.79
CA TRP A 228 1.28 18.70 2.35
C TRP A 228 0.39 18.62 3.59
N LYS A 229 -0.51 19.60 3.72
CA LYS A 229 -1.31 19.77 4.93
C LYS A 229 -2.44 18.74 4.94
N LEU A 230 -2.91 18.39 6.14
CA LEU A 230 -3.98 17.40 6.35
C LEU A 230 -5.32 17.73 5.67
N HIS A 231 -5.50 18.98 5.22
CA HIS A 231 -6.67 19.36 4.43
C HIS A 231 -6.56 18.96 2.96
N GLY A 232 -5.48 18.33 2.51
CA GLY A 232 -5.39 17.71 1.20
C GLY A 232 -5.34 16.19 1.33
N SER A 233 -5.67 15.49 0.25
CA SER A 233 -5.68 14.02 0.18
C SER A 233 -4.36 13.43 0.65
N GLN A 234 -4.42 12.59 1.69
CA GLN A 234 -3.25 12.07 2.39
C GLN A 234 -2.86 10.67 1.93
N TYR A 235 -3.81 9.84 1.54
CA TYR A 235 -3.58 8.47 1.07
C TYR A 235 -4.77 7.94 0.28
N GLY A 236 -4.60 6.76 -0.33
CA GLY A 236 -5.66 6.05 -1.02
C GLY A 236 -5.77 4.59 -0.59
N VAL A 237 -6.54 3.84 -1.36
CA VAL A 237 -6.64 2.38 -1.24
C VAL A 237 -5.75 1.76 -2.30
N LEU A 238 -4.93 0.79 -1.91
CA LEU A 238 -4.22 -0.01 -2.89
C LEU A 238 -5.19 -0.98 -3.56
N LYS A 239 -5.32 -0.86 -4.88
CA LYS A 239 -6.24 -1.66 -5.68
C LYS A 239 -5.47 -2.49 -6.70
N SER A 240 -5.92 -3.71 -6.93
CA SER A 240 -5.40 -4.61 -7.96
C SER A 240 -6.48 -4.94 -8.99
N TRP A 241 -6.27 -4.56 -10.25
CA TRP A 241 -7.04 -5.02 -11.39
C TRP A 241 -6.32 -6.19 -12.04
N ARG A 242 -6.89 -7.38 -11.91
CA ARG A 242 -6.34 -8.62 -12.46
C ARG A 242 -7.18 -9.08 -13.65
N VAL A 243 -6.56 -9.20 -14.82
CA VAL A 243 -7.18 -9.72 -16.05
C VAL A 243 -6.60 -11.09 -16.36
N THR A 244 -7.49 -12.07 -16.50
CA THR A 244 -7.14 -13.47 -16.74
C THR A 244 -7.85 -13.99 -17.99
N THR A 245 -7.69 -15.27 -18.31
CA THR A 245 -8.53 -15.97 -19.31
C THR A 245 -9.99 -16.16 -18.86
N ALA A 246 -10.29 -16.00 -17.56
CA ALA A 246 -11.62 -16.18 -16.99
C ALA A 246 -12.39 -14.87 -16.78
N GLY A 247 -11.74 -13.71 -16.93
CA GLY A 247 -12.35 -12.39 -16.75
C GLY A 247 -11.46 -11.40 -16.01
N THR A 248 -12.05 -10.26 -15.66
CA THR A 248 -11.41 -9.17 -14.94
C THR A 248 -11.91 -9.10 -13.50
N PHE A 249 -10.98 -8.91 -12.57
CA PHE A 249 -11.22 -8.91 -11.13
C PHE A 249 -10.62 -7.66 -10.50
N ILE A 250 -11.27 -7.14 -9.46
CA ILE A 250 -10.71 -6.14 -8.56
C ILE A 250 -10.59 -6.76 -7.18
N ASP A 251 -9.36 -6.85 -6.65
CA ASP A 251 -9.05 -7.47 -5.36
C ASP A 251 -9.71 -8.86 -5.17
N GLY A 252 -9.68 -9.66 -6.23
CA GLY A 252 -10.26 -11.01 -6.27
C GLY A 252 -11.77 -11.08 -6.53
N THR A 253 -12.49 -9.96 -6.52
CA THR A 253 -13.92 -9.92 -6.88
C THR A 253 -14.07 -9.74 -8.39
N ARG A 254 -14.86 -10.60 -9.04
CA ARG A 254 -15.08 -10.53 -10.50
C ARG A 254 -15.92 -9.31 -10.85
N MET A 255 -15.41 -8.46 -11.73
CA MET A 255 -16.04 -7.18 -12.10
C MET A 255 -16.55 -7.15 -13.54
N SER A 256 -15.93 -7.90 -14.45
CA SER A 256 -16.39 -8.00 -15.83
C SER A 256 -15.95 -9.31 -16.50
N GLU A 257 -16.58 -9.61 -17.65
CA GLU A 257 -16.25 -10.74 -18.50
C GLU A 257 -14.99 -10.51 -19.36
N VAL A 258 -14.41 -9.30 -19.35
CA VAL A 258 -13.24 -8.97 -20.19
C VAL A 258 -12.05 -9.84 -19.80
N THR A 259 -11.49 -10.52 -20.79
CA THR A 259 -10.37 -11.46 -20.65
C THR A 259 -9.11 -10.95 -21.32
N ILE A 260 -7.98 -11.64 -21.08
CA ILE A 260 -6.70 -11.33 -21.71
C ILE A 260 -6.76 -11.35 -23.25
N ASN A 261 -7.68 -12.13 -23.83
CA ASN A 261 -7.84 -12.28 -25.27
C ASN A 261 -8.54 -11.09 -25.92
N ASP A 262 -9.32 -10.32 -25.15
CA ASP A 262 -10.06 -9.15 -25.64
C ASP A 262 -9.17 -7.91 -25.78
N LEU A 263 -7.97 -7.94 -25.20
CA LEU A 263 -7.11 -6.77 -25.01
C LEU A 263 -6.14 -6.48 -26.16
N GLY A 264 -6.15 -7.29 -27.23
CA GLY A 264 -5.29 -7.06 -28.40
C GLY A 264 -3.79 -6.97 -28.08
N LEU A 265 -3.32 -7.67 -27.03
CA LEU A 265 -1.94 -7.53 -26.53
C LEU A 265 -0.88 -7.95 -27.56
N LYS A 266 -1.24 -8.83 -28.51
CA LYS A 266 -0.38 -9.25 -29.62
C LYS A 266 -0.31 -8.22 -30.75
N ASP A 267 -1.23 -7.26 -30.80
CA ASP A 267 -1.32 -6.29 -31.88
C ASP A 267 -0.52 -5.02 -31.56
N HIS A 268 -0.27 -4.76 -30.28
CA HIS A 268 0.43 -3.56 -29.81
C HIS A 268 1.84 -3.84 -29.29
N ARG A 269 2.75 -2.87 -29.48
CA ARG A 269 4.11 -2.89 -28.91
C ARG A 269 4.17 -2.41 -27.45
N SER A 270 3.09 -1.81 -26.98
CA SER A 270 2.95 -1.26 -25.64
C SER A 270 1.58 -1.60 -25.08
N ILE A 271 1.49 -1.65 -23.76
CA ILE A 271 0.24 -1.80 -23.03
C ILE A 271 -0.19 -0.41 -22.58
N ARG A 272 -1.32 0.07 -23.09
CA ARG A 272 -1.86 1.40 -22.77
C ARG A 272 -2.88 1.26 -21.65
N ILE A 273 -2.67 1.96 -20.55
CA ILE A 273 -3.59 2.00 -19.41
C ILE A 273 -4.21 3.38 -19.36
N ARG A 274 -5.54 3.45 -19.28
CA ARG A 274 -6.27 4.69 -19.02
C ARG A 274 -6.90 4.61 -17.65
N ILE A 275 -6.75 5.66 -16.85
CA ILE A 275 -7.47 5.85 -15.59
C ILE A 275 -8.27 7.13 -15.75
N GLY A 276 -9.57 7.10 -15.46
CA GLY A 276 -10.41 8.28 -15.65
C GLY A 276 -11.72 8.24 -14.89
N VAL A 277 -12.37 9.40 -14.87
CA VAL A 277 -13.71 9.60 -14.31
C VAL A 277 -14.57 10.15 -15.44
N SER A 278 -15.58 9.38 -15.84
CA SER A 278 -16.45 9.70 -16.97
C SER A 278 -17.28 10.97 -16.72
N ASP A 279 -17.52 11.75 -17.78
CA ASP A 279 -18.46 12.88 -17.73
C ASP A 279 -19.88 12.46 -17.34
N THR A 280 -20.24 11.21 -17.64
CA THR A 280 -21.54 10.62 -17.30
C THR A 280 -21.46 9.67 -16.11
N ALA A 281 -20.39 9.71 -15.31
CA ALA A 281 -20.28 8.92 -14.09
C ALA A 281 -21.45 9.21 -13.14
N LYS A 282 -21.97 8.17 -12.49
CA LYS A 282 -23.03 8.32 -11.49
C LYS A 282 -22.49 9.05 -10.26
N ASN A 283 -21.26 8.71 -9.87
CA ASN A 283 -20.52 9.36 -8.80
C ASN A 283 -19.27 10.05 -9.39
N PRO A 284 -19.34 11.33 -9.80
CA PRO A 284 -18.21 12.05 -10.41
C PRO A 284 -17.31 12.70 -9.36
N GLY A 285 -16.84 11.92 -8.39
CA GLY A 285 -16.07 12.42 -7.25
C GLY A 285 -14.57 12.55 -7.49
N GLY A 286 -14.11 12.69 -8.73
CA GLY A 286 -12.69 12.83 -9.05
C GLY A 286 -11.80 11.65 -8.70
N VAL A 287 -10.50 11.80 -8.91
CA VAL A 287 -9.52 10.76 -8.60
C VAL A 287 -8.22 11.39 -8.12
N ASN A 288 -7.66 10.81 -7.06
CA ASN A 288 -6.28 10.98 -6.66
C ASN A 288 -5.50 9.71 -7.04
N ILE A 289 -4.32 9.85 -7.64
CA ILE A 289 -3.40 8.75 -7.94
C ILE A 289 -2.10 9.01 -7.17
N PHE A 290 -1.79 8.11 -6.23
CA PHE A 290 -0.63 8.21 -5.35
C PHE A 290 0.52 7.38 -5.93
N GLY A 291 1.72 7.96 -5.86
CA GLY A 291 2.98 7.40 -6.33
C GLY A 291 4.01 7.35 -5.21
N ARG A 292 5.29 7.24 -5.60
CA ARG A 292 6.40 7.27 -4.64
C ARG A 292 6.40 8.58 -3.84
N GLU A 293 6.82 8.48 -2.58
CA GLU A 293 6.88 9.60 -1.62
C GLU A 293 5.52 10.27 -1.33
N PHE A 294 4.41 9.58 -1.58
CA PHE A 294 3.06 10.00 -1.21
C PHE A 294 2.19 8.78 -0.86
N GLY A 295 1.13 9.00 -0.09
CA GLY A 295 0.19 7.95 0.30
C GLY A 295 0.75 6.97 1.32
N ASN A 296 0.20 5.75 1.33
CA ASN A 296 0.57 4.68 2.24
C ASN A 296 1.49 3.63 1.61
N TYR A 297 1.68 3.67 0.29
CA TYR A 297 2.50 2.71 -0.45
C TYR A 297 3.55 3.43 -1.29
N ASN A 298 4.83 3.29 -0.94
CA ASN A 298 5.92 3.95 -1.66
C ASN A 298 6.26 3.25 -2.99
N GLN A 299 5.35 3.35 -3.96
CA GLN A 299 5.45 2.79 -5.31
C GLN A 299 4.63 3.62 -6.30
N GLY A 300 5.03 3.63 -7.56
CA GLY A 300 4.17 4.11 -8.66
C GLY A 300 3.10 3.10 -9.08
N ILE A 301 2.64 3.25 -10.31
CA ILE A 301 1.68 2.33 -10.94
C ILE A 301 2.43 1.10 -11.42
N LYS A 302 2.13 -0.06 -10.86
CA LYS A 302 2.76 -1.33 -11.23
C LYS A 302 1.91 -2.08 -12.24
N LEU A 303 2.54 -2.52 -13.32
CA LEU A 303 1.99 -3.47 -14.25
C LEU A 303 2.80 -4.75 -14.19
N ARG A 304 2.12 -5.86 -13.92
CA ARG A 304 2.69 -7.20 -13.90
C ARG A 304 2.08 -8.01 -15.01
N VAL A 305 2.91 -8.74 -15.73
CA VAL A 305 2.50 -9.56 -16.87
C VAL A 305 3.01 -10.97 -16.66
N ARG A 306 2.10 -11.94 -16.65
CA ARG A 306 2.44 -13.36 -16.59
C ARG A 306 2.50 -13.94 -17.99
N THR A 307 3.59 -14.63 -18.29
CA THR A 307 3.84 -15.29 -19.57
C THR A 307 3.84 -16.80 -19.46
#